data_AF-A0A0F4QNQ2-F1
#
_entry.id   AF-A0A0F4QNQ2-F1
#
_cell.length_a   1.000
_cell.length_b   1.000
_cell.length_c   1.000
_cell.angle_alpha   90.00
_cell.angle_beta   90.00
_cell.angle_gamma   90.00
#
_symmetry.space_group_name_H-M   'P 1'
#
loop_
_entity.id
_entity.type
_entity.pdbx_description
1 polymer ?
#
loop_
_entity_poly.entity_id
_entity_poly.type
_entity_poly.pdbx_seq_one_letter_code
_entity_poly.pdbx_strand_id
1 'polypeptide(L)'
;MREIKNKQLSQQTITEFSAQLQEQIDANPVITVTAKLAELRTWRHILNRSTISFSTENGNLNTVALYCQNGYQRFSELPVKSYQVPETYGSCYLAVQGEADTQITYREEGDARFGLYL
;
A
#
# COMPACT_ATOMS: atom_id res chain seq x y z
N MET A 1 -4.10 5.59 30.36
CA MET A 1 -3.62 6.19 29.10
C MET A 1 -3.53 7.69 29.31
N ARG A 2 -2.35 8.31 29.10
CA ARG A 2 -2.18 9.76 29.31
C ARG A 2 -2.83 10.52 28.15
N GLU A 3 -3.64 11.52 28.47
CA GLU A 3 -4.34 12.38 27.52
C GLU A 3 -3.35 13.20 26.69
N ILE A 4 -3.31 12.97 25.36
CA ILE A 4 -2.45 13.68 24.40
C ILE A 4 -3.23 14.84 23.72
N LYS A 5 -4.53 14.99 23.99
CA LYS A 5 -5.30 16.13 23.46
C LYS A 5 -4.73 17.43 24.05
N ASN A 6 -4.28 18.34 23.18
CA ASN A 6 -3.80 19.70 23.43
C ASN A 6 -2.31 19.90 23.79
N LYS A 7 -1.43 18.92 23.56
CA LYS A 7 0.02 19.21 23.57
C LYS A 7 0.49 19.64 22.19
N GLN A 8 0.83 20.92 22.02
CA GLN A 8 1.63 21.34 20.87
C GLN A 8 3.03 20.75 21.03
N LEU A 9 3.39 19.84 20.13
CA LEU A 9 4.77 19.40 19.98
C LEU A 9 5.60 20.61 19.52
N SER A 10 6.79 20.77 20.08
CA SER A 10 7.70 21.81 19.60
C SER A 10 8.04 21.56 18.12
N GLN A 11 8.29 22.62 17.36
CA GLN A 11 8.69 22.48 15.95
C GLN A 11 9.93 21.57 15.81
N GLN A 12 10.85 21.66 16.75
CA GLN A 12 12.04 20.79 16.81
C GLN A 12 11.66 19.31 16.96
N THR A 13 10.74 19.00 17.88
CA THR A 13 10.24 17.62 18.09
C THR A 13 9.55 17.09 16.84
N ILE A 14 8.77 17.91 16.13
CA ILE A 14 8.12 17.51 14.87
C ILE A 14 9.17 17.20 13.80
N THR A 15 10.19 18.05 13.65
CA THR A 15 11.26 17.86 12.66
C THR A 15 12.07 16.61 12.95
N GLU A 16 12.50 16.40 14.20
CA GLU A 16 13.29 15.23 14.61
C GLU A 16 12.50 13.92 14.42
N PHE A 17 11.21 13.92 14.76
CA PHE A 17 10.35 12.75 14.58
C PHE A 17 10.08 12.46 13.10
N SER A 18 9.91 13.51 12.29
CA SER A 18 9.73 13.36 10.84
C SER A 18 10.99 12.81 10.17
N ALA A 19 12.17 13.26 10.58
CA ALA A 19 13.45 12.75 10.07
C ALA A 19 13.66 11.27 10.41
N GLN A 20 13.36 10.86 11.65
CA GLN A 20 13.45 9.46 12.07
C GLN A 20 12.46 8.56 11.31
N LEU A 21 11.24 9.05 11.06
CA LEU A 21 10.27 8.32 10.24
C LEU A 21 10.74 8.18 8.80
N GLN A 22 11.29 9.26 8.22
CA GLN A 22 11.84 9.23 6.87
C GLN A 22 13.01 8.25 6.75
N GLU A 23 13.94 8.27 7.70
CA GLU A 23 15.07 7.34 7.74
C GLU A 23 14.62 5.88 7.85
N GLN A 24 13.62 5.59 8.70
CA GLN A 24 13.08 4.23 8.81
C GLN A 24 12.29 3.78 7.56
N ILE A 25 11.63 4.72 6.89
CA ILE A 25 10.99 4.48 5.61
C ILE A 25 12.05 4.16 4.56
N ASP A 26 13.10 4.96 4.45
CA ASP A 26 14.18 4.74 3.48
C ASP A 26 14.95 3.45 3.77
N ALA A 27 15.09 3.08 5.04
CA ALA A 27 15.74 1.84 5.48
C ALA A 27 14.89 0.57 5.27
N ASN A 28 13.56 0.68 5.12
CA ASN A 28 12.67 -0.45 4.86
C ASN A 28 12.11 -0.40 3.44
N PRO A 29 12.87 -0.87 2.44
CA PRO A 29 12.48 -0.82 1.04
C PRO A 29 11.37 -1.82 0.70
N VAL A 30 10.90 -2.62 1.66
CA VAL A 30 9.94 -3.70 1.46
C VAL A 30 8.83 -3.60 2.51
N ILE A 31 7.58 -3.58 2.05
CA ILE A 31 6.39 -3.65 2.89
C ILE A 31 5.62 -4.91 2.49
N THR A 32 5.28 -5.76 3.46
CA THR A 32 4.46 -6.96 3.25
C THR A 32 3.20 -6.86 4.11
N VAL A 33 2.06 -7.10 3.50
CA VAL A 33 0.75 -7.10 4.16
C VAL A 33 0.06 -8.42 3.86
N THR A 34 -0.25 -9.17 4.91
CA THR A 34 -1.19 -10.29 4.84
C THR A 34 -2.55 -9.78 5.30
N ALA A 35 -3.58 -9.99 4.49
CA ALA A 35 -4.92 -9.55 4.79
C ALA A 35 -5.95 -10.64 4.47
N LYS A 36 -7.08 -10.55 5.17
CA LYS A 36 -8.25 -11.40 4.94
C LYS A 36 -9.39 -10.50 4.47
N LEU A 37 -10.07 -10.86 3.38
CA LEU A 37 -11.21 -10.09 2.90
C LEU A 37 -12.36 -10.20 3.90
N ALA A 38 -12.75 -9.05 4.48
CA ALA A 38 -13.87 -8.93 5.40
C ALA A 38 -15.22 -9.17 4.69
N GLU A 39 -16.34 -9.08 5.42
CA GLU A 39 -17.69 -9.28 4.84
C GLU A 39 -18.01 -8.36 3.66
N LEU A 40 -17.43 -7.15 3.63
CA LEU A 40 -17.54 -6.22 2.51
C LEU A 40 -16.80 -6.68 1.26
N ARG A 41 -16.05 -7.79 1.34
CA ARG A 41 -15.39 -8.49 0.22
C ARG A 41 -14.38 -7.64 -0.55
N THR A 42 -13.93 -6.55 0.06
CA THR A 42 -13.01 -5.60 -0.55
C THR A 42 -11.86 -5.29 0.37
N TRP A 43 -10.67 -5.16 -0.21
CA TRP A 43 -9.49 -4.63 0.45
C TRP A 43 -8.85 -3.57 -0.45
N ARG A 44 -8.36 -2.49 0.16
CA ARG A 44 -7.69 -1.40 -0.53
C ARG A 44 -6.41 -1.02 0.19
N HIS A 45 -5.39 -0.70 -0.59
CA HIS A 45 -4.10 -0.28 -0.08
C HIS A 45 -3.49 0.78 -0.98
N ILE A 46 -3.04 1.89 -0.40
CA ILE A 46 -2.32 2.94 -1.12
C ILE A 46 -0.89 2.47 -1.32
N LEU A 47 -0.38 2.57 -2.55
CA LEU A 47 0.97 2.15 -2.89
C LEU A 47 1.99 3.16 -2.40
N ASN A 48 2.98 2.70 -1.63
CA ASN A 48 4.10 3.54 -1.21
C ASN A 48 5.39 3.23 -1.96
N ARG A 49 5.41 2.16 -2.75
CA ARG A 49 6.60 1.72 -3.51
C ARG A 49 6.31 1.45 -4.99
N SER A 50 7.37 1.46 -5.79
CA SER A 50 7.33 1.37 -7.26
C SER A 50 6.98 0.01 -7.82
N THR A 51 7.22 -1.05 -7.06
CA THR A 51 7.06 -2.43 -7.52
C THR A 51 6.12 -3.16 -6.57
N ILE A 52 5.18 -3.94 -7.11
CA ILE A 52 4.28 -4.74 -6.30
C ILE A 52 4.34 -6.22 -6.66
N SER A 53 4.02 -7.07 -5.70
CA SER A 53 3.65 -8.45 -5.93
C SER A 53 2.42 -8.81 -5.09
N PHE A 54 1.65 -9.76 -5.60
CA PHE A 54 0.35 -10.10 -5.02
C PHE A 54 0.03 -11.58 -5.25
N SER A 55 -0.40 -12.26 -4.20
CA SER A 55 -0.86 -13.64 -4.24
C SER A 55 -2.11 -13.85 -3.40
N THR A 56 -2.79 -14.94 -3.69
CA THR A 56 -3.95 -15.42 -2.94
C THR A 56 -3.61 -16.81 -2.41
N GLU A 57 -3.81 -17.02 -1.12
CA GLU A 57 -3.51 -18.29 -0.45
C GLU A 57 -4.72 -19.23 -0.50
N ASN A 58 -5.92 -18.68 -0.35
CA ASN A 58 -7.19 -19.41 -0.44
C ASN A 58 -8.32 -18.48 -0.90
N GLY A 59 -9.44 -19.09 -1.31
CA GLY A 59 -10.62 -18.37 -1.82
C GLY A 59 -10.44 -17.85 -3.25
N ASN A 60 -11.48 -17.25 -3.79
CA ASN A 60 -11.48 -16.71 -5.15
C ASN A 60 -11.50 -15.18 -5.18
N LEU A 61 -10.74 -14.61 -6.11
CA LEU A 61 -10.74 -13.18 -6.39
C LEU A 61 -11.47 -12.88 -7.70
N ASN A 62 -12.32 -11.86 -7.65
CA ASN A 62 -13.05 -11.35 -8.80
C ASN A 62 -12.25 -10.25 -9.50
N THR A 63 -11.59 -9.39 -8.72
CA THR A 63 -10.85 -8.24 -9.22
C THR A 63 -9.59 -8.02 -8.39
N VAL A 64 -8.46 -7.84 -9.08
CA VAL A 64 -7.23 -7.27 -8.55
C VAL A 64 -6.81 -6.18 -9.54
N ALA A 65 -6.80 -4.92 -9.12
CA ALA A 65 -6.48 -3.82 -10.02
C ALA A 65 -5.85 -2.62 -9.31
N LEU A 66 -4.88 -2.00 -9.98
CA LEU A 66 -4.36 -0.69 -9.62
C LEU A 66 -5.22 0.40 -10.23
N TYR A 67 -5.66 1.31 -9.36
CA TYR A 67 -6.33 2.55 -9.73
C TYR A 67 -5.38 3.69 -9.39
N CYS A 68 -4.99 4.44 -10.41
CA CYS A 68 -4.04 5.52 -10.26
C CYS A 68 -4.60 6.83 -10.81
N GLN A 69 -3.97 7.96 -10.49
CA GLN A 69 -4.37 9.28 -10.99
C GLN A 69 -4.45 9.31 -12.52
N ASN A 70 -3.44 8.76 -13.19
CA ASN A 70 -3.30 8.83 -14.65
C ASN A 70 -3.24 7.44 -15.30
N GLY A 71 -3.71 6.39 -14.62
CA GLY A 71 -3.53 5.03 -15.09
C GLY A 71 -4.44 4.00 -14.42
N TYR A 72 -4.59 2.86 -15.08
CA TYR A 72 -5.34 1.72 -14.60
C TYR A 72 -4.66 0.44 -15.07
N GLN A 73 -4.47 -0.51 -14.14
CA GLN A 73 -3.97 -1.84 -14.48
C GLN A 73 -4.82 -2.90 -13.79
N ARG A 74 -5.49 -3.75 -14.57
CA ARG A 74 -6.16 -4.96 -14.06
C ARG A 74 -5.24 -6.16 -14.19
N PHE A 75 -5.19 -7.02 -13.19
CA PHE A 75 -4.46 -8.29 -13.27
C PHE A 75 -5.46 -9.42 -13.52
N SER A 76 -5.34 -10.08 -14.66
CA SER A 76 -6.15 -11.25 -15.04
C SER A 76 -5.53 -12.57 -14.62
N GLU A 77 -4.21 -12.59 -14.41
CA GLU A 77 -3.45 -13.77 -13.99
C GLU A 77 -2.89 -13.56 -12.60
N LEU A 78 -3.03 -14.58 -11.74
CA LEU A 78 -2.52 -14.60 -10.38
C LEU A 78 -1.61 -15.84 -10.21
N PRO A 79 -0.54 -15.73 -9.41
CA PRO A 79 -0.10 -14.55 -8.67
C PRO A 79 0.56 -13.49 -9.55
N VAL A 80 0.44 -12.22 -9.16
CA VAL A 80 1.27 -11.15 -9.70
C VAL A 80 2.65 -11.28 -9.06
N LYS A 81 3.60 -11.89 -9.78
CA LYS A 81 4.94 -12.16 -9.23
C LYS A 81 5.75 -10.89 -9.00
N SER A 82 5.71 -9.96 -9.94
CA SER A 82 6.35 -8.65 -9.87
C SER A 82 5.74 -7.75 -10.95
N TYR A 83 5.32 -6.54 -10.56
CA TYR A 83 4.82 -5.53 -11.47
C TYR A 83 5.42 -4.18 -11.12
N GLN A 84 6.20 -3.62 -12.05
CA GLN A 84 6.71 -2.25 -11.95
C GLN A 84 5.60 -1.28 -12.33
N VAL A 85 5.18 -0.43 -11.39
CA VAL A 85 4.21 0.62 -11.62
C VAL A 85 4.88 1.78 -12.36
N PRO A 86 4.39 2.18 -13.55
CA PRO A 86 4.94 3.31 -14.26
C PRO A 86 4.92 4.59 -13.41
N GLU A 87 5.97 5.40 -13.49
CA GLU A 87 5.99 6.71 -12.83
C GLU A 87 4.85 7.60 -13.31
N THR A 88 4.52 7.53 -14.61
CA THR A 88 3.45 8.29 -15.25
C THR A 88 2.07 8.06 -14.65
N TYR A 89 1.85 6.96 -13.92
CA TYR A 89 0.57 6.65 -13.29
C TYR A 89 0.23 7.57 -12.11
N GLY A 90 1.23 8.21 -11.51
CA GLY A 90 1.02 9.04 -10.32
C GLY A 90 0.68 8.22 -9.06
N SER A 91 -0.14 8.81 -8.17
CA SER A 91 -0.61 8.14 -6.95
C SER A 91 -1.50 6.96 -7.32
N CYS A 92 -1.30 5.82 -6.67
CA CYS A 92 -2.04 4.59 -6.92
C CYS A 92 -2.60 3.99 -5.64
N TYR A 93 -3.71 3.27 -5.75
CA TYR A 93 -4.14 2.28 -4.77
C TYR A 93 -4.45 0.95 -5.46
N LEU A 94 -4.10 -0.15 -4.80
CA LEU A 94 -4.52 -1.49 -5.17
C LEU A 94 -5.91 -1.74 -4.59
N ALA A 95 -6.85 -2.15 -5.44
CA ALA A 95 -8.17 -2.61 -5.04
C ALA A 95 -8.30 -4.11 -5.32
N VAL A 96 -8.69 -4.84 -4.30
CA VAL A 96 -8.93 -6.29 -4.34
C VAL A 96 -10.38 -6.55 -3.97
N GLN A 97 -11.06 -7.37 -4.75
CA GLN A 97 -12.41 -7.83 -4.49
C GLN A 97 -12.51 -9.33 -4.74
N GLY A 98 -13.19 -10.06 -3.86
CA GLY A 98 -13.34 -11.51 -3.96
C GLY A 98 -14.40 -12.08 -3.03
N GLU A 99 -14.23 -13.35 -2.67
CA GLU A 99 -15.06 -14.00 -1.68
C GLU A 99 -14.69 -13.53 -0.27
N ALA A 100 -15.65 -13.59 0.66
CA ALA A 100 -15.36 -13.37 2.07
C ALA A 100 -14.35 -14.43 2.54
N ASP A 101 -13.56 -14.07 3.54
CA ASP A 101 -12.53 -14.93 4.14
C ASP A 101 -11.33 -15.32 3.26
N THR A 102 -11.30 -14.89 1.99
CA THR A 102 -10.14 -15.00 1.09
C THR A 102 -8.91 -14.37 1.72
N GLN A 103 -7.80 -15.10 1.78
CA GLN A 103 -6.52 -14.64 2.29
C GLN A 103 -5.60 -14.21 1.16
N ILE A 104 -5.03 -13.03 1.32
CA ILE A 104 -4.17 -12.39 0.32
C ILE A 104 -2.85 -12.00 0.96
N THR A 105 -1.79 -12.11 0.17
CA THR A 105 -0.47 -11.57 0.49
C THR A 105 -0.17 -10.48 -0.54
N TYR A 106 0.07 -9.26 -0.05
CA TYR A 106 0.52 -8.14 -0.84
C TYR A 106 1.93 -7.76 -0.40
N ARG A 107 2.80 -7.45 -1.34
CA ARG A 107 4.13 -6.94 -1.06
C ARG A 107 4.44 -5.79 -2.00
N GLU A 108 5.09 -4.76 -1.49
CA GLU A 108 5.59 -3.64 -2.28
C GLU A 108 7.04 -3.34 -1.95
N GLU A 109 7.80 -2.96 -2.97
CA GLU A 109 9.21 -2.64 -2.85
C GLU A 109 9.73 -1.66 -3.91
N GLY A 110 10.98 -1.23 -3.76
CA GLY A 110 11.66 -0.35 -4.70
C GLY A 110 11.56 1.11 -4.31
N ASP A 111 11.49 1.99 -5.30
CA ASP A 111 11.53 3.43 -5.07
C ASP A 111 10.31 3.92 -4.30
N ALA A 112 10.55 4.85 -3.38
CA ALA A 112 9.51 5.56 -2.66
C ALA A 112 8.58 6.30 -3.63
N ARG A 113 7.27 6.12 -3.47
CA ARG A 113 6.23 6.86 -4.20
C ARG A 113 5.51 7.91 -3.36
N PHE A 114 6.09 8.30 -2.21
CA PHE A 114 5.57 9.38 -1.39
C PHE A 114 5.63 10.71 -2.16
N GLY A 115 4.49 11.37 -2.40
CA GLY A 115 4.51 12.74 -2.92
C GLY A 115 3.54 13.11 -4.04
N LEU A 116 2.54 12.30 -4.37
CA LEU A 116 1.52 12.66 -5.38
C LEU A 116 0.22 13.16 -4.72
N TYR A 117 0.39 13.90 -3.61
CA TYR A 117 -0.60 14.75 -2.93
C TYR A 117 -0.25 16.24 -3.14
N LEU A 118 0.17 16.60 -4.34
CA LEU A 118 0.25 18.00 -4.77
C LEU A 118 -0.91 18.28 -5.74
#